data_AF-A0A6H0J1V0-F1
#
_entry.id   AF-A0A6H0J1V0-F1
#
_cell.length_a   1.000
_cell.length_b   1.000
_cell.length_c   1.000
_cell.angle_alpha   90.00
_cell.angle_beta   90.00
_cell.angle_gamma   90.00
#
_symmetry.space_group_name_H-M   'P 1'
#
loop_
_entity.id
_entity.type
_entity.pdbx_description
1 polymer ?
#
loop_
_entity_poly.entity_id
_entity_poly.type
_entity_poly.pdbx_seq_one_letter_code
_entity_poly.pdbx_strand_id
1 'polypeptide(L)'
;MTPVERLRPDAWVGDFTVPVDHTLALTVGPLSLTVHRSRQEWLIRHQSKGDLYDDQVTLEERQEQRNEPEDRSEQRFVVSGDSSVVQIGVRLPDRGIVSRPMTPLSIPSGEAVRLYLSYPLWVNIGVGEPARSLLEFPSFRLSDTWFGDNTREGVLCYGTRSRCRLNLADHPHLPCRAITPLAIRNRADTTLLLEKVRLPVSVLSLYRDGDGRFWTQDVTLTRQASGGMADLALGNGAPSEAGHAEKIAEPRETPQRNTLVRAFSALF
;
A
#
# COMPACT_ATOMS: atom_id res chain seq x y z
N MET A 1 28.70 21.12 3.66
CA MET A 1 27.62 20.21 3.21
C MET A 1 26.33 20.98 3.40
N THR A 2 25.68 21.37 2.31
CA THR A 2 24.35 21.98 2.34
C THR A 2 23.36 20.95 2.92
N PRO A 3 22.47 21.30 3.86
CA PRO A 3 21.45 20.37 4.32
C PRO A 3 20.61 19.95 3.12
N VAL A 4 20.58 18.66 2.79
CA VAL A 4 19.62 18.14 1.82
C VAL A 4 18.25 18.28 2.49
N GLU A 5 17.43 19.17 1.96
CA GLU A 5 16.07 19.39 2.44
C GLU A 5 15.30 18.07 2.32
N ARG A 6 14.87 17.50 3.45
CA ARG A 6 14.05 16.28 3.43
C ARG A 6 12.69 16.64 2.88
N LEU A 7 12.35 16.05 1.72
CA LEU A 7 11.01 16.14 1.16
C LEU A 7 9.99 15.45 2.08
N ARG A 8 8.73 15.88 1.98
CA ARG A 8 7.62 15.17 2.63
C ARG A 8 7.48 13.75 2.07
N PRO A 9 7.04 12.76 2.88
CA PRO A 9 6.89 11.37 2.43
C PRO A 9 5.91 11.15 1.28
N ASP A 10 4.99 12.08 1.05
CA ASP A 10 4.01 12.07 -0.04
C ASP A 10 4.36 13.00 -1.21
N ALA A 11 5.48 13.73 -1.17
CA ALA A 11 5.84 14.74 -2.17
C ALA A 11 6.02 14.20 -3.60
N TRP A 12 6.08 12.88 -3.76
CA TRP A 12 6.21 12.17 -5.03
C TRP A 12 4.86 11.79 -5.66
N VAL A 13 3.74 12.07 -4.97
CA VAL A 13 2.37 11.82 -5.45
C VAL A 13 1.73 13.13 -5.88
N GLY A 14 1.16 13.16 -7.08
CA GLY A 14 0.52 14.35 -7.64
C GLY A 14 0.82 14.54 -9.12
N ASP A 15 0.66 15.77 -9.57
CA ASP A 15 0.82 16.17 -10.96
C ASP A 15 2.17 16.83 -11.16
N PHE A 16 2.91 16.37 -12.17
CA PHE A 16 4.25 16.82 -12.49
C PHE A 16 4.32 17.25 -13.97
N THR A 17 4.93 18.39 -14.22
CA THR A 17 5.19 18.87 -15.58
C THR A 17 6.53 18.32 -16.04
N VAL A 18 6.55 17.52 -17.09
CA VAL A 18 7.76 17.00 -17.73
C VAL A 18 7.87 17.60 -19.14
N PRO A 19 8.83 18.49 -19.40
CA PRO A 19 9.04 19.03 -20.75
C PRO A 19 9.52 17.94 -21.72
N VAL A 20 9.45 18.22 -23.02
CA VAL A 20 10.02 17.33 -24.03
C VAL A 20 11.53 17.19 -23.79
N ASP A 21 12.04 15.97 -24.01
CA ASP A 21 13.42 15.54 -23.82
C ASP A 21 13.92 15.62 -22.37
N HIS A 22 13.01 15.74 -21.41
CA HIS A 22 13.29 15.70 -19.97
C HIS A 22 12.74 14.43 -19.33
N THR A 23 13.32 14.12 -18.18
CA THR A 23 13.02 12.96 -17.36
C THR A 23 12.76 13.42 -15.93
N LEU A 24 11.58 13.08 -15.43
CA LEU A 24 11.31 13.08 -14.00
C LEU A 24 11.92 11.82 -13.39
N ALA A 25 12.84 11.97 -12.45
CA ALA A 25 13.45 10.88 -11.70
C ALA A 25 13.07 10.99 -10.23
N LEU A 26 12.60 9.90 -9.64
CA LEU A 26 12.28 9.83 -8.22
C LEU A 26 12.78 8.55 -7.57
N THR A 27 13.22 8.68 -6.33
CA THR A 27 13.52 7.56 -5.42
C THR A 27 12.65 7.69 -4.19
N VAL A 28 11.90 6.64 -3.87
CA VAL A 28 10.92 6.64 -2.77
C VAL A 28 11.02 5.33 -2.02
N GLY A 29 11.74 5.35 -0.90
CA GLY A 29 12.19 4.16 -0.21
C GLY A 29 12.90 3.21 -1.19
N PRO A 30 12.43 1.95 -1.36
CA PRO A 30 13.05 1.00 -2.28
C PRO A 30 12.67 1.21 -3.76
N LEU A 31 11.76 2.12 -4.08
CA LEU A 31 11.32 2.35 -5.46
C LEU A 31 12.20 3.40 -6.14
N SER A 32 12.78 3.05 -7.29
CA SER A 32 13.29 4.02 -8.26
C SER A 32 12.38 4.04 -9.49
N LEU A 33 11.95 5.23 -9.90
CA LEU A 33 11.08 5.46 -11.06
C LEU A 33 11.65 6.60 -11.89
N THR A 34 11.67 6.42 -13.21
CA THR A 34 11.88 7.50 -14.16
C THR A 34 10.75 7.56 -15.18
N VAL A 35 10.31 8.77 -15.47
CA VAL A 35 9.31 9.07 -16.50
C VAL A 35 9.94 10.06 -17.47
N HIS A 36 10.37 9.55 -18.62
CA HIS A 36 10.94 10.34 -19.69
C HIS A 36 9.87 10.70 -20.72
N ARG A 37 9.90 11.94 -21.19
CA ARG A 37 9.00 12.44 -22.23
C ARG A 37 9.77 12.75 -23.50
N SER A 38 9.41 12.10 -24.59
CA SER A 38 9.76 12.53 -25.95
C SER A 38 8.54 13.18 -26.63
N ARG A 39 8.68 13.65 -27.88
CA ARG A 39 7.61 14.41 -28.57
C ARG A 39 6.25 13.69 -28.65
N GLN A 40 6.23 12.38 -28.78
CA GLN A 40 5.01 11.56 -28.92
C GLN A 40 5.05 10.30 -28.05
N GLU A 41 6.07 10.18 -27.21
CA GLU A 41 6.35 8.96 -26.47
C GLU A 41 6.60 9.27 -25.01
N TRP A 42 6.12 8.37 -24.15
CA TRP A 42 6.44 8.33 -22.73
C TRP A 42 7.18 7.03 -22.46
N LEU A 43 8.34 7.14 -21.83
CA LEU A 43 9.16 6.01 -21.43
C LEU A 43 9.20 5.94 -19.91
N ILE A 44 8.60 4.89 -19.36
CA ILE A 44 8.51 4.68 -17.93
C ILE A 44 9.45 3.53 -17.57
N ARG A 45 10.37 3.78 -16.64
CA ARG A 45 11.26 2.76 -16.08
C ARG A 45 11.09 2.70 -14.59
N HIS A 46 10.96 1.51 -14.03
CA HIS A 46 10.88 1.35 -12.59
C HIS A 46 11.61 0.11 -12.09
N GLN A 47 12.06 0.17 -10.83
CA GLN A 47 12.70 -0.93 -10.14
C GLN A 47 12.50 -0.78 -8.64
N SER A 48 12.14 -1.87 -7.98
CA SER A 48 12.02 -1.91 -6.52
C SER A 48 13.17 -2.74 -5.95
N LYS A 49 14.15 -2.11 -5.31
CA LYS A 49 15.31 -2.75 -4.70
C LYS A 49 15.75 -2.01 -3.44
N GLY A 50 16.39 -2.74 -2.53
CA GLY A 50 16.94 -2.16 -1.30
C GLY A 50 16.07 -2.40 -0.08
N ASP A 51 16.21 -1.53 0.92
CA ASP A 51 15.53 -1.65 2.20
C ASP A 51 14.05 -1.26 2.09
N LEU A 52 13.18 -2.17 2.52
CA LEU A 52 11.74 -2.00 2.61
C LEU A 52 11.29 -0.90 3.58
N TYR A 53 12.19 -0.50 4.48
CA TYR A 53 11.98 0.48 5.54
C TYR A 53 12.79 1.76 5.32
N ASP A 54 13.32 1.97 4.11
CA ASP A 54 13.93 3.24 3.72
C ASP A 54 12.86 4.34 3.64
N ASP A 55 13.13 5.47 4.28
CA ASP A 55 12.25 6.64 4.38
C ASP A 55 12.60 7.75 3.39
N GLN A 56 13.62 7.56 2.55
CA GLN A 56 14.09 8.58 1.62
C GLN A 56 13.07 8.86 0.51
N VAL A 57 12.91 10.15 0.22
CA VAL A 57 12.18 10.67 -0.93
C VAL A 57 13.07 11.67 -1.64
N THR A 58 13.38 11.40 -2.90
CA THR A 58 14.09 12.33 -3.79
C THR A 58 13.27 12.53 -5.06
N LEU A 59 13.31 13.76 -5.58
CA LEU A 59 12.64 14.14 -6.81
C LEU A 59 13.55 15.10 -7.58
N GLU A 60 13.87 14.73 -8.81
CA GLU A 60 14.80 15.45 -9.66
C GLU A 60 14.28 15.47 -11.10
N GLU A 61 14.22 16.66 -11.70
CA GLU A 61 14.05 16.80 -13.15
C GLU A 61 15.43 16.91 -13.80
N ARG A 62 15.67 16.09 -14.82
CA ARG A 62 16.94 16.06 -15.55
C ARG A 62 16.73 15.80 -17.03
N GLN A 63 17.68 16.19 -17.87
CA GLN A 63 17.72 15.72 -19.25
C GLN A 63 17.98 14.21 -19.30
N GLU A 64 17.49 13.54 -20.34
CA GLU A 64 17.65 12.09 -20.46
C GLU A 64 19.13 11.68 -20.47
N GLN A 65 19.47 10.70 -19.63
CA GLN A 65 20.77 10.05 -19.66
C GLN A 65 20.64 8.73 -20.40
N ARG A 66 21.46 8.54 -21.44
CA ARG A 66 21.38 7.39 -22.35
C ARG A 66 21.81 6.05 -21.72
N ASN A 67 22.35 6.08 -20.50
CA ASN A 67 22.97 4.94 -19.82
C ASN A 67 22.26 4.63 -18.49
N GLU A 68 20.97 4.33 -18.53
CA GLU A 68 20.26 3.80 -17.36
C GLU A 68 20.56 2.29 -17.19
N PRO A 69 20.61 1.77 -15.95
CA PRO A 69 20.90 0.36 -15.71
C PRO A 69 19.89 -0.59 -16.37
N GLU A 70 20.36 -1.70 -16.94
CA GLU A 70 19.54 -2.66 -17.70
C GLU A 70 18.50 -3.42 -16.85
N ASP A 71 18.65 -3.47 -15.52
CA ASP A 71 17.80 -4.28 -14.63
C ASP A 71 16.50 -3.57 -14.18
N ARG A 72 15.95 -2.72 -15.05
CA ARG A 72 14.70 -1.99 -14.80
C ARG A 72 13.58 -2.53 -15.68
N SER A 73 12.37 -2.60 -15.12
CA SER A 73 11.18 -2.79 -15.95
C SER A 73 11.02 -1.53 -16.80
N GLU A 74 10.99 -1.69 -18.12
CA GLU A 74 10.90 -0.59 -19.08
C GLU A 74 9.66 -0.77 -19.94
N GLN A 75 8.83 0.27 -20.03
CA GLN A 75 7.63 0.29 -20.86
C GLN A 75 7.52 1.61 -21.59
N ARG A 76 7.24 1.51 -22.90
CA ARG A 76 7.11 2.64 -23.80
C ARG A 76 5.68 2.79 -24.28
N PHE A 77 5.16 4.00 -24.19
CA PHE A 77 3.79 4.35 -24.56
C PHE A 77 3.80 5.45 -25.62
N VAL A 78 3.10 5.23 -26.73
CA VAL A 78 2.87 6.27 -27.75
C VAL A 78 1.52 6.92 -27.45
N VAL A 79 1.52 8.21 -27.17
CA VAL A 79 0.30 8.95 -26.78
C VAL A 79 0.14 10.14 -27.70
N SER A 80 -1.03 10.23 -28.34
CA SER A 80 -1.42 11.41 -29.11
C SER A 80 -1.73 12.58 -28.18
N GLY A 81 -1.03 13.70 -28.37
CA GLY A 81 -1.20 14.92 -27.59
C GLY A 81 0.14 15.59 -27.25
N ASP A 82 0.08 16.83 -26.80
CA ASP A 82 1.22 17.68 -26.45
C ASP A 82 1.29 18.00 -24.96
N SER A 83 0.44 17.37 -24.13
CA SER A 83 0.47 17.56 -22.68
C SER A 83 1.81 17.11 -22.09
N SER A 84 2.35 17.96 -21.24
CA SER A 84 3.54 17.72 -20.41
C SER A 84 3.21 17.11 -19.05
N VAL A 85 1.93 16.90 -18.73
CA VAL A 85 1.51 16.53 -17.38
C VAL A 85 1.57 15.01 -17.21
N VAL A 86 2.32 14.58 -16.20
CA VAL A 86 2.34 13.24 -15.64
C VAL A 86 1.63 13.27 -14.31
N GLN A 87 0.68 12.36 -14.12
CA GLN A 87 0.03 12.15 -12.84
C GLN A 87 0.58 10.88 -12.20
N ILE A 88 1.13 11.01 -10.99
CA ILE A 88 1.60 9.88 -10.18
C ILE A 88 0.63 9.72 -9.02
N GLY A 89 -0.15 8.64 -9.06
CA GLY A 89 -1.08 8.27 -8.02
C GLY A 89 -0.66 7.02 -7.27
N VAL A 90 -1.34 6.76 -6.16
CA VAL A 90 -1.19 5.54 -5.37
C VAL A 90 -2.51 4.83 -5.19
N ARG A 91 -2.45 3.50 -5.15
CA ARG A 91 -3.58 2.62 -4.86
C ARG A 91 -3.20 1.53 -3.88
N LEU A 92 -4.20 0.95 -3.22
CA LEU A 92 -3.98 -0.24 -2.40
C LEU A 92 -3.58 -1.46 -3.27
N PRO A 93 -3.03 -2.53 -2.67
CA PRO A 93 -2.79 -3.76 -3.40
C PRO A 93 -4.04 -4.37 -4.03
N ASP A 94 -3.86 -5.06 -5.16
CA ASP A 94 -4.90 -5.78 -5.90
C ASP A 94 -5.33 -7.09 -5.22
N ARG A 95 -4.61 -7.54 -4.19
CA ARG A 95 -4.86 -8.77 -3.43
C ARG A 95 -4.76 -8.53 -1.94
N GLY A 96 -5.40 -9.40 -1.17
CA GLY A 96 -5.32 -9.37 0.29
C GLY A 96 -3.88 -9.51 0.80
N ILE A 97 -3.62 -8.92 1.98
CA ILE A 97 -2.32 -8.99 2.66
C ILE A 97 -2.43 -9.95 3.84
N VAL A 98 -1.66 -11.03 3.82
CA VAL A 98 -1.47 -11.90 4.99
C VAL A 98 -0.29 -11.36 5.80
N SER A 99 -0.61 -10.73 6.93
CA SER A 99 0.38 -10.32 7.92
C SER A 99 0.59 -11.43 8.94
N ARG A 100 1.86 -11.78 9.16
CA ARG A 100 2.30 -12.68 10.22
C ARG A 100 3.07 -11.87 11.28
N PRO A 101 2.62 -11.87 12.55
CA PRO A 101 3.43 -11.36 13.65
C PRO A 101 4.80 -12.05 13.67
N MET A 102 5.86 -11.31 13.99
CA MET A 102 7.20 -11.91 14.21
C MET A 102 7.18 -12.89 15.39
N THR A 103 6.37 -12.60 16.41
CA THR A 103 6.06 -13.47 17.53
C THR A 103 4.55 -13.57 17.62
N PRO A 104 3.95 -14.79 17.68
CA PRO A 104 2.51 -14.94 17.82
C PRO A 104 1.96 -14.13 19.00
N LEU A 105 0.78 -13.55 18.81
CA LEU A 105 0.13 -12.71 19.82
C LEU A 105 -1.03 -13.48 20.47
N SER A 106 -0.96 -13.68 21.78
CA SER A 106 -2.07 -14.25 22.55
C SER A 106 -2.99 -13.15 23.05
N ILE A 107 -4.27 -13.20 22.68
CA ILE A 107 -5.31 -12.27 23.12
C ILE A 107 -6.21 -13.03 24.09
N PRO A 108 -6.14 -12.79 25.41
CA PRO A 108 -6.95 -13.49 26.39
C PRO A 108 -8.46 -13.35 26.15
N SER A 109 -9.24 -14.18 26.84
CA SER A 109 -10.70 -14.10 26.82
C SER A 109 -11.18 -12.71 27.28
N GLY A 110 -12.15 -12.13 26.57
CA GLY A 110 -12.72 -10.83 26.87
C GLY A 110 -11.87 -9.63 26.42
N GLU A 111 -10.62 -9.85 26.03
CA GLU A 111 -9.69 -8.78 25.70
C GLU A 111 -9.81 -8.29 24.25
N ALA A 112 -9.33 -7.06 24.03
CA ALA A 112 -9.24 -6.46 22.71
C ALA A 112 -7.87 -5.80 22.50
N VAL A 113 -7.43 -5.80 21.25
CA VAL A 113 -6.15 -5.19 20.85
C VAL A 113 -6.33 -4.40 19.55
N ARG A 114 -5.51 -3.37 19.36
CA ARG A 114 -5.41 -2.61 18.12
C ARG A 114 -4.00 -2.74 17.57
N LEU A 115 -3.89 -3.21 16.34
CA LEU A 115 -2.64 -3.43 15.62
C LEU A 115 -2.56 -2.46 14.45
N TYR A 116 -1.37 -1.93 14.18
CA TYR A 116 -1.11 -1.12 12.99
C TYR A 116 -0.30 -1.95 12.00
N LEU A 117 -0.95 -2.34 10.91
CA LEU A 117 -0.36 -3.15 9.85
C LEU A 117 -0.01 -2.27 8.67
N SER A 118 1.23 -2.38 8.18
CA SER A 118 1.69 -1.58 7.04
C SER A 118 2.23 -2.43 5.92
N TYR A 119 1.94 -2.03 4.69
CA TYR A 119 2.30 -2.74 3.47
C TYR A 119 2.53 -1.75 2.31
N PRO A 120 3.34 -2.14 1.30
CA PRO A 120 3.58 -1.31 0.12
C PRO A 120 2.32 -1.01 -0.68
N LEU A 121 2.28 0.19 -1.26
CA LEU A 121 1.24 0.65 -2.18
C LEU A 121 1.56 0.25 -3.62
N TRP A 122 0.55 0.34 -4.48
CA TRP A 122 0.71 0.33 -5.92
C TRP A 122 0.82 1.76 -6.42
N VAL A 123 1.64 1.97 -7.43
CA VAL A 123 1.82 3.23 -8.14
C VAL A 123 1.05 3.15 -9.44
N ASN A 124 0.25 4.17 -9.73
CA ASN A 124 -0.38 4.34 -11.03
C ASN A 124 0.19 5.59 -11.71
N ILE A 125 0.57 5.46 -12.98
CA ILE A 125 1.07 6.56 -13.78
C ILE A 125 0.04 6.89 -14.86
N GLY A 126 -0.43 8.13 -14.88
CA GLY A 126 -1.27 8.70 -15.93
C GLY A 126 -0.59 9.85 -16.65
N VAL A 127 -1.02 10.15 -17.86
CA VAL A 127 -0.54 11.33 -18.61
C VAL A 127 -1.69 12.06 -19.30
N GLY A 128 -1.51 13.36 -19.49
CA GLY A 128 -2.47 14.20 -20.21
C GLY A 128 -3.61 14.76 -19.35
N GLU A 129 -4.46 15.56 -19.99
CA GLU A 129 -5.66 16.15 -19.40
C GLU A 129 -6.85 15.95 -20.37
N PRO A 130 -7.87 15.14 -20.03
CA PRO A 130 -7.96 14.29 -18.83
C PRO A 130 -6.92 13.17 -18.86
N ALA A 131 -6.47 12.75 -17.69
CA ALA A 131 -5.39 11.79 -17.58
C ALA A 131 -5.78 10.39 -18.07
N ARG A 132 -4.89 9.84 -18.89
CA ARG A 132 -4.95 8.47 -19.40
C ARG A 132 -4.00 7.60 -18.58
N SER A 133 -4.52 6.59 -17.90
CA SER A 133 -3.70 5.64 -17.15
C SER A 133 -2.84 4.82 -18.12
N LEU A 134 -1.53 4.87 -17.95
CA LEU A 134 -0.55 4.14 -18.76
C LEU A 134 -0.14 2.83 -18.09
N LEU A 135 0.17 2.89 -16.81
CA LEU A 135 0.81 1.80 -16.10
C LEU A 135 0.42 1.76 -14.63
N GLU A 136 0.33 0.56 -14.08
CA GLU A 136 0.21 0.33 -12.63
C GLU A 136 1.16 -0.79 -12.20
N PHE A 137 1.92 -0.58 -11.11
CA PHE A 137 2.87 -1.55 -10.57
C PHE A 137 3.04 -1.40 -9.04
N PRO A 138 3.44 -2.44 -8.30
CA PRO A 138 3.70 -2.32 -6.87
C PRO A 138 4.97 -1.48 -6.61
N SER A 139 4.94 -0.57 -5.63
CA SER A 139 6.13 0.18 -5.18
C SER A 139 7.19 -0.77 -4.61
N PHE A 140 6.75 -1.88 -4.04
CA PHE A 140 7.56 -3.05 -3.73
C PHE A 140 6.72 -4.31 -3.80
N ARG A 141 7.18 -5.31 -4.58
CA ARG A 141 6.45 -6.57 -4.75
C ARG A 141 6.69 -7.50 -3.56
N LEU A 142 5.65 -7.69 -2.75
CA LEU A 142 5.63 -8.69 -1.70
C LEU A 142 5.55 -10.13 -2.29
N SER A 143 6.00 -11.11 -1.51
CA SER A 143 5.94 -12.52 -1.90
C SER A 143 4.49 -13.02 -1.99
N ASP A 144 4.19 -13.85 -2.98
CA ASP A 144 2.90 -14.53 -3.06
C ASP A 144 2.74 -15.55 -1.91
N THR A 145 1.53 -15.65 -1.36
CA THR A 145 1.19 -16.61 -0.31
C THR A 145 -0.24 -17.10 -0.47
N TRP A 146 -0.48 -18.35 -0.10
CA TRP A 146 -1.82 -18.92 -0.12
C TRP A 146 -2.47 -18.80 1.26
N PHE A 147 -3.71 -18.31 1.30
CA PHE A 147 -4.50 -18.20 2.53
C PHE A 147 -5.76 -19.04 2.43
N GLY A 148 -5.81 -20.13 3.18
CA GLY A 148 -6.94 -21.04 3.26
C GLY A 148 -6.58 -22.30 4.06
N ASP A 149 -7.55 -23.18 4.25
CA ASP A 149 -7.41 -24.39 5.05
C ASP A 149 -6.60 -25.47 4.33
N ASN A 150 -6.61 -25.44 3.00
CA ASN A 150 -5.84 -26.37 2.16
C ASN A 150 -5.47 -25.74 0.80
N THR A 151 -4.74 -26.47 -0.04
CA THR A 151 -4.26 -25.98 -1.35
C THR A 151 -5.35 -25.85 -2.41
N ARG A 152 -6.58 -26.34 -2.15
CA ARG A 152 -7.73 -26.27 -3.07
C ARG A 152 -8.72 -25.19 -2.65
N GLU A 153 -8.80 -24.91 -1.35
CA GLU A 153 -9.74 -23.99 -0.73
C GLU A 153 -8.98 -22.87 -0.05
N GLY A 154 -8.91 -21.73 -0.72
CA GLY A 154 -8.20 -20.56 -0.24
C GLY A 154 -8.20 -19.46 -1.28
N VAL A 155 -7.36 -18.47 -1.04
CA VAL A 155 -7.16 -17.33 -1.91
C VAL A 155 -5.67 -16.99 -2.03
N LEU A 156 -5.28 -16.52 -3.20
CA LEU A 156 -3.95 -15.98 -3.42
C LEU A 156 -3.86 -14.57 -2.79
N CYS A 157 -2.84 -14.36 -1.99
CA CYS A 157 -2.59 -13.14 -1.25
C CYS A 157 -1.11 -12.76 -1.36
N TYR A 158 -0.76 -11.58 -0.87
CA TYR A 158 0.62 -11.23 -0.58
C TYR A 158 0.97 -11.50 0.88
N GLY A 159 2.17 -12.00 1.13
CA GLY A 159 2.68 -12.27 2.46
C GLY A 159 3.59 -11.16 2.96
N THR A 160 3.41 -10.75 4.22
CA THR A 160 4.36 -9.90 4.92
C THR A 160 4.60 -10.39 6.35
N ARG A 161 5.83 -10.20 6.84
CA ARG A 161 6.15 -10.33 8.26
C ARG A 161 6.18 -8.92 8.84
N SER A 162 5.48 -8.73 9.95
CA SER A 162 5.48 -7.43 10.62
C SER A 162 5.64 -7.60 12.12
N ARG A 163 6.09 -6.53 12.78
CA ARG A 163 6.09 -6.48 14.25
C ARG A 163 4.67 -6.38 14.83
N CYS A 164 3.63 -6.25 14.00
CA CYS A 164 2.25 -5.99 14.41
C CYS A 164 2.20 -4.94 15.53
N ARG A 165 2.74 -3.75 15.26
CA ARG A 165 2.96 -2.72 16.29
C ARG A 165 1.64 -2.34 16.96
N LEU A 166 1.68 -2.26 18.29
CA LEU A 166 0.54 -1.90 19.14
C LEU A 166 0.40 -0.39 19.29
N ASN A 167 1.52 0.33 19.24
CA ASN A 167 1.56 1.77 19.33
C ASN A 167 1.90 2.37 17.96
N LEU A 168 1.10 3.34 17.53
CA LEU A 168 1.32 4.08 16.29
C LEU A 168 2.62 4.89 16.33
N ALA A 169 3.02 5.40 17.51
CA ALA A 169 4.26 6.15 17.68
C ALA A 169 5.50 5.33 17.31
N ASP A 170 5.41 4.00 17.42
CA ASP A 170 6.48 3.10 17.03
C ASP A 170 6.53 2.89 15.52
N HIS A 171 5.51 3.30 14.78
CA HIS A 171 5.44 3.11 13.34
C HIS A 171 6.27 4.18 12.61
N PRO A 172 7.34 3.79 11.88
CA PRO A 172 8.10 4.74 11.09
C PRO A 172 7.19 5.36 10.03
N HIS A 173 7.44 6.64 9.74
CA HIS A 173 6.77 7.33 8.65
C HIS A 173 7.44 6.93 7.34
N LEU A 174 6.99 5.83 6.75
CA LEU A 174 7.56 5.29 5.53
C LEU A 174 6.79 5.80 4.32
N PRO A 175 7.47 6.30 3.30
CA PRO A 175 6.82 6.64 2.04
C PRO A 175 6.36 5.35 1.35
N CYS A 176 5.49 5.46 0.34
CA CYS A 176 5.02 4.31 -0.46
C CYS A 176 4.27 3.20 0.32
N ARG A 177 3.83 3.43 1.57
CA ARG A 177 3.14 2.41 2.37
C ARG A 177 1.86 2.94 3.00
N ALA A 178 0.81 2.11 2.99
CA ALA A 178 -0.40 2.37 3.75
C ALA A 178 -0.32 1.76 5.15
N ILE A 179 -1.11 2.32 6.06
CA ILE A 179 -1.38 1.78 7.40
C ILE A 179 -2.86 1.37 7.47
N THR A 180 -3.11 0.15 7.89
CA THR A 180 -4.44 -0.35 8.30
C THR A 180 -4.46 -0.56 9.80
N PRO A 181 -5.25 0.23 10.53
CA PRO A 181 -5.59 -0.09 11.91
C PRO A 181 -6.52 -1.31 11.93
N LEU A 182 -6.09 -2.34 12.66
CA LEU A 182 -6.82 -3.58 12.86
C LEU A 182 -7.18 -3.72 14.33
N ALA A 183 -8.45 -3.55 14.67
CA ALA A 183 -8.97 -3.90 15.98
C ALA A 183 -9.33 -5.39 16.02
N ILE A 184 -8.86 -6.13 17.01
CA ILE A 184 -9.23 -7.53 17.25
C ILE A 184 -9.89 -7.63 18.62
N ARG A 185 -11.06 -8.24 18.68
CA ARG A 185 -11.86 -8.42 19.90
C ARG A 185 -12.09 -9.90 20.13
N ASN A 186 -11.63 -10.43 21.25
CA ASN A 186 -11.87 -11.82 21.63
C ASN A 186 -13.03 -11.90 22.62
N ARG A 187 -14.24 -12.21 22.14
CA ARG A 187 -15.43 -12.41 23.00
C ARG A 187 -15.67 -13.86 23.39
N ALA A 188 -14.77 -14.76 23.03
CA ALA A 188 -14.82 -16.15 23.47
C ALA A 188 -14.27 -16.30 24.89
N ASP A 189 -14.58 -17.43 25.51
CA ASP A 189 -14.11 -17.87 26.83
C ASP A 189 -12.66 -18.42 26.81
N THR A 190 -12.08 -18.55 25.61
CA THR A 190 -10.72 -19.07 25.38
C THR A 190 -9.80 -18.00 24.80
N THR A 191 -8.51 -18.09 25.08
CA THR A 191 -7.47 -17.25 24.47
C THR A 191 -7.45 -17.44 22.94
N LEU A 192 -7.35 -16.34 22.20
CA LEU A 192 -7.12 -16.33 20.76
C LEU A 192 -5.61 -16.23 20.49
N LEU A 193 -5.04 -17.25 19.87
CA LEU A 193 -3.65 -17.21 19.37
C LEU A 193 -3.63 -16.67 17.94
N LEU A 194 -3.07 -15.46 17.76
CA LEU A 194 -2.94 -14.83 16.45
C LEU A 194 -1.59 -15.18 15.82
N GLU A 195 -1.60 -16.14 14.89
CA GLU A 195 -0.41 -16.53 14.11
C GLU A 195 -0.33 -15.82 12.75
N LYS A 196 -1.49 -15.53 12.14
CA LYS A 196 -1.61 -14.82 10.87
C LYS A 196 -2.97 -14.15 10.76
N VAL A 197 -3.04 -13.04 10.04
CA VAL A 197 -4.28 -12.34 9.68
C VAL A 197 -4.23 -11.94 8.22
N ARG A 198 -5.34 -12.13 7.50
CA ARG A 198 -5.52 -11.59 6.15
C ARG A 198 -6.31 -10.29 6.22
N LEU A 199 -5.73 -9.21 5.71
CA LEU A 199 -6.41 -7.95 5.46
C LEU A 199 -7.01 -7.94 4.03
N PRO A 200 -8.30 -7.62 3.86
CA PRO A 200 -8.92 -7.52 2.54
C PRO A 200 -8.70 -6.13 1.95
N VAL A 201 -7.45 -5.77 1.67
CA VAL A 201 -7.07 -4.40 1.27
C VAL A 201 -7.69 -3.94 -0.06
N SER A 202 -8.07 -4.86 -0.95
CA SER A 202 -8.72 -4.55 -2.24
C SER A 202 -10.09 -3.90 -2.09
N VAL A 203 -10.79 -4.11 -0.97
CA VAL A 203 -12.11 -3.55 -0.70
C VAL A 203 -12.07 -2.33 0.25
N LEU A 204 -10.87 -1.84 0.60
CA LEU A 204 -10.70 -0.64 1.42
C LEU A 204 -10.45 0.58 0.54
N SER A 205 -10.79 1.76 1.04
CA SER A 205 -10.40 3.04 0.45
C SER A 205 -9.03 3.47 0.97
N LEU A 206 -8.32 4.29 0.19
CA LEU A 206 -7.05 4.90 0.56
C LEU A 206 -7.24 6.37 0.91
N TYR A 207 -6.65 6.78 2.02
CA TYR A 207 -6.66 8.15 2.52
C TYR A 207 -5.24 8.67 2.71
N ARG A 208 -5.08 9.99 2.72
CA ARG A 208 -3.84 10.69 3.01
C ARG A 208 -4.08 11.73 4.09
N ASP A 209 -3.29 11.71 5.16
CA ASP A 209 -3.37 12.73 6.22
C ASP A 209 -2.54 13.98 5.89
N GLY A 210 -2.62 15.00 6.77
CA GLY A 210 -1.90 16.27 6.59
C GLY A 210 -0.37 16.17 6.69
N ASP A 211 0.15 15.05 7.20
CA ASP A 211 1.58 14.76 7.30
C ASP A 211 2.09 13.97 6.08
N GLY A 212 1.20 13.47 5.22
CA GLY A 212 1.55 12.67 4.05
C GLY A 212 1.56 11.15 4.31
N ARG A 213 1.03 10.68 5.44
CA ARG A 213 0.86 9.23 5.67
C ARG A 213 -0.35 8.73 4.92
N PHE A 214 -0.23 7.51 4.42
CA PHE A 214 -1.34 6.82 3.78
C PHE A 214 -2.06 5.89 4.76
N TRP A 215 -3.38 5.98 4.76
CA TRP A 215 -4.26 5.27 5.68
C TRP A 215 -5.35 4.52 4.92
N THR A 216 -5.89 3.49 5.57
CA THR A 216 -7.12 2.83 5.14
C THR A 216 -8.17 2.93 6.23
N GLN A 217 -9.41 2.56 5.91
CA GLN A 217 -10.45 2.39 6.92
C GLN A 217 -9.99 1.46 8.06
N ASP A 218 -10.58 1.70 9.23
CA ASP A 218 -10.54 0.74 10.33
C ASP A 218 -11.05 -0.63 9.89
N VAL A 219 -10.32 -1.67 10.27
CA VAL A 219 -10.76 -3.05 10.15
C VAL A 219 -10.98 -3.59 11.55
N THR A 220 -12.18 -4.09 11.84
CA THR A 220 -12.48 -4.71 13.13
C THR A 220 -12.79 -6.18 12.94
N LEU A 221 -12.07 -7.03 13.69
CA LEU A 221 -12.32 -8.44 13.84
C LEU A 221 -12.94 -8.73 15.20
N THR A 222 -14.01 -9.51 15.24
CA THR A 222 -14.60 -9.98 16.50
C THR A 222 -14.75 -11.50 16.49
N ARG A 223 -13.99 -12.21 17.34
CA ARG A 223 -14.25 -13.62 17.63
C ARG A 223 -15.44 -13.71 18.59
N GLN A 224 -16.50 -14.41 18.18
CA GLN A 224 -17.72 -14.55 18.98
C GLN A 224 -17.60 -15.67 20.02
N ALA A 225 -18.47 -15.61 21.04
CA ALA A 225 -18.51 -16.59 22.13
C ALA A 225 -18.80 -18.03 21.68
N SER A 226 -19.53 -18.20 20.59
CA SER A 226 -19.87 -19.52 20.02
C SER A 226 -18.67 -20.26 19.40
N GLY A 227 -17.47 -19.67 19.40
CA GLY A 227 -16.27 -20.26 18.80
C GLY A 227 -16.29 -20.31 17.27
N GLY A 228 -17.32 -19.75 16.63
CA GLY A 228 -17.47 -19.70 15.17
C GLY A 228 -16.58 -18.66 14.48
N MET A 229 -16.78 -18.50 13.16
CA MET A 229 -16.06 -17.53 12.33
C MET A 229 -16.15 -16.11 12.91
N ALA A 230 -15.02 -15.40 12.90
CA ALA A 230 -14.94 -14.06 13.42
C ALA A 230 -15.62 -13.05 12.47
N ASP A 231 -16.40 -12.13 13.02
CA ASP A 231 -17.07 -11.09 12.25
C ASP A 231 -16.07 -10.01 11.84
N LEU A 232 -16.11 -9.64 10.56
CA LEU A 232 -15.33 -8.54 10.00
C LEU A 232 -16.21 -7.32 9.75
N ALA A 233 -15.80 -6.18 10.29
CA ALA A 233 -16.43 -4.89 10.02
C ALA A 233 -15.40 -3.89 9.47
N LEU A 234 -15.83 -3.07 8.52
CA LEU A 234 -15.04 -1.97 7.95
C LEU A 234 -15.57 -0.64 8.50
N GLY A 235 -14.67 0.28 8.84
CA GLY A 235 -15.02 1.66 9.20
C GLY A 235 -15.58 2.44 8.00
N ASN A 236 -16.30 3.54 8.25
CA ASN A 236 -16.96 4.34 7.20
C ASN A 236 -16.07 5.45 6.61
N GLY A 237 -14.80 5.54 7.01
CA GLY A 237 -13.89 6.61 6.60
C GLY A 237 -12.45 6.36 7.07
N ALA A 238 -11.62 7.39 6.99
CA ALA A 238 -10.30 7.38 7.58
C ALA A 238 -10.39 7.15 9.11
N PRO A 239 -9.37 6.50 9.71
CA PRO A 239 -9.34 6.27 11.14
C PRO A 239 -9.12 7.59 11.88
N SER A 240 -9.55 7.66 13.14
CA SER A 240 -9.43 8.88 13.95
C SER A 240 -8.00 9.41 14.07
N GLU A 241 -7.02 8.50 14.04
CA GLU A 241 -5.59 8.78 14.12
C GLU A 241 -5.05 9.53 12.90
N ALA A 242 -5.76 9.45 11.76
CA ALA A 242 -5.39 10.15 10.53
C ALA A 242 -5.91 11.60 10.50
N GLY A 243 -6.62 12.06 11.56
CA GLY A 243 -7.18 13.40 11.63
C GLY A 243 -8.09 13.73 10.45
N HIS A 244 -7.87 14.87 9.80
CA HIS A 244 -8.60 15.29 8.62
C HIS A 244 -8.01 14.72 7.33
N ALA A 245 -7.96 13.39 7.23
CA ALA A 245 -7.42 12.73 6.05
C ALA A 245 -8.37 12.81 4.85
N GLU A 246 -7.79 13.11 3.69
CA GLU A 246 -8.46 13.16 2.40
C GLU A 246 -8.52 11.76 1.78
N LYS A 247 -9.65 11.38 1.19
CA LYS A 247 -9.72 10.14 0.40
C LYS A 247 -9.06 10.38 -0.97
N ILE A 248 -8.02 9.62 -1.28
CA ILE A 248 -7.24 9.76 -2.52
C ILE A 248 -7.43 8.61 -3.51
N ALA A 249 -7.94 7.45 -3.06
CA ALA A 249 -8.36 6.38 -3.96
C ALA A 249 -9.54 5.58 -3.41
N GLU A 250 -10.46 5.21 -4.31
CA GLU A 250 -11.57 4.30 -4.00
C GLU A 250 -11.10 2.83 -3.94
N PRO A 251 -11.90 1.94 -3.31
CA PRO A 251 -11.63 0.50 -3.33
C PRO A 251 -11.50 -0.04 -4.76
N ARG A 252 -10.63 -1.03 -4.94
CA ARG A 252 -10.50 -1.75 -6.22
C ARG A 252 -11.69 -2.65 -6.48
N GLU A 253 -12.25 -3.20 -5.41
CA GLU A 253 -13.36 -4.14 -5.44
C GLU A 253 -14.49 -3.60 -4.57
N THR A 254 -15.73 -3.81 -5.02
CA THR A 254 -16.90 -3.54 -4.17
C THR A 254 -16.92 -4.54 -3.01
N PRO A 255 -17.10 -4.09 -1.75
CA PRO A 255 -17.19 -5.00 -0.61
C PRO A 255 -18.38 -5.96 -0.77
N GLN A 256 -18.12 -7.23 -1.06
CA GLN A 256 -19.14 -8.28 -1.02
C GLN A 256 -19.10 -8.98 0.34
N ARG A 257 -20.27 -9.33 0.90
CA ARG A 257 -20.37 -10.05 2.19
C ARG A 257 -19.46 -11.29 2.24
N ASN A 258 -19.38 -12.06 1.15
CA ASN A 258 -18.58 -13.29 1.08
C ASN A 258 -17.05 -13.02 1.09
N THR A 259 -16.61 -11.90 0.53
CA THR A 259 -15.19 -11.49 0.52
C THR A 259 -14.71 -11.10 1.92
N LEU A 260 -15.58 -10.46 2.71
CA LEU A 260 -15.32 -10.08 4.10
C LEU A 260 -15.23 -11.30 5.03
N VAL A 261 -16.08 -12.31 4.80
CA VAL A 261 -16.11 -13.55 5.60
C VAL A 261 -14.85 -14.40 5.40
N ARG A 262 -14.25 -14.41 4.20
CA ARG A 262 -13.02 -15.18 3.90
C ARG A 262 -11.72 -14.50 4.39
N ALA A 263 -11.80 -13.41 5.15
CA ALA A 263 -10.63 -12.75 5.73
C ALA A 263 -9.95 -13.56 6.85
N PHE A 264 -10.54 -14.69 7.27
CA PHE A 264 -9.97 -15.54 8.33
C PHE A 264 -9.96 -17.04 7.98
N SER A 265 -8.78 -17.63 8.20
CA SER A 265 -8.55 -19.01 8.66
C SER A 265 -7.79 -18.82 9.98
N ALA A 266 -8.49 -18.54 11.08
CA ALA A 266 -7.86 -18.59 12.40
C ALA A 266 -7.75 -20.08 12.75
N LEU A 267 -6.55 -20.54 13.08
CA LEU A 267 -6.40 -21.78 13.83
C LEU A 267 -6.86 -21.44 15.26
N PHE A 268 -7.94 -22.08 15.70
CA PHE A 268 -8.51 -21.94 17.04
C PHE A 268 -7.94 -23.02 17.96
#